data_AF-J9E1T9-F1
#
_entry.id   AF-J9E1T9-F1
#
_cell.length_a   1.000
_cell.length_b   1.000
_cell.length_c   1.000
_cell.angle_alpha   90.00
_cell.angle_beta   90.00
_cell.angle_gamma   90.00
#
_symmetry.space_group_name_H-M   'P 1'
#
loop_
_entity.id
_entity.type
_entity.pdbx_description
1 polymer ?
#
loop_
_entity_poly.entity_id
_entity_poly.type
_entity_poly.pdbx_seq_one_letter_code
_entity_poly.pdbx_strand_id
1 'polypeptide(L)'
;RSRTCFCCLSGSISSNAGFINIFRHFFLMLLTLGLDSSFGGSEAIITALSDEFPLLKRHREYFVGILFTVYMFIGIAICTKGGILIMEWLIVYGTSWGLLIAVFCETIVISFIYGHCT
;
A
#
# COMPACT_ATOMS: atom_id res chain seq x y z
N ARG A 1 -8.42 -17.99 -0.45
CA ARG A 1 -7.44 -19.10 -0.49
C ARG A 1 -6.33 -18.97 0.57
N SER A 2 -5.98 -17.77 1.06
CA SER A 2 -4.99 -17.59 2.14
C SER A 2 -5.54 -17.77 3.58
N ARG A 3 -6.86 -17.68 3.79
CA ARG A 3 -7.49 -17.79 5.13
C ARG A 3 -7.53 -19.22 5.68
N THR A 4 -7.56 -20.24 4.81
CA THR A 4 -7.57 -21.66 5.22
C THR A 4 -6.23 -22.14 5.79
N CYS A 5 -5.10 -21.60 5.32
CA CYS A 5 -3.78 -21.97 5.87
C CYS A 5 -3.58 -21.46 7.31
N PHE A 6 -4.06 -20.26 7.65
CA PHE A 6 -3.90 -19.70 8.99
C PHE A 6 -4.75 -20.43 10.05
N CYS A 7 -5.98 -20.84 9.72
CA CYS A 7 -6.80 -21.63 10.63
C CYS A 7 -6.28 -23.06 10.84
N CYS A 8 -5.80 -23.74 9.78
CA CYS A 8 -5.19 -25.07 9.92
C CYS A 8 -3.89 -25.03 10.75
N LEU A 9 -3.11 -23.95 10.65
CA LEU A 9 -1.89 -23.80 11.44
C LEU A 9 -2.19 -23.63 12.94
N SER A 10 -3.33 -23.01 13.29
CA SER A 10 -3.71 -22.77 14.69
C SER A 10 -4.15 -24.04 15.44
N GLY A 11 -4.64 -25.07 14.74
CA GLY A 11 -5.16 -26.31 15.33
C GLY A 11 -4.10 -27.28 15.87
N SER A 12 -2.84 -27.12 15.48
CA SER A 12 -1.72 -27.98 15.92
C SER A 12 -0.87 -27.37 17.04
N ILE A 13 -1.29 -26.25 17.63
CA ILE A 13 -0.45 -25.42 18.52
C ILE A 13 -0.88 -25.59 19.97
N SER A 14 -0.31 -26.58 20.64
CA SER A 14 -0.12 -26.53 22.09
C SER A 14 0.90 -27.60 22.46
N SER A 15 2.21 -27.28 22.44
CA SER A 15 3.23 -27.86 23.36
C SER A 15 4.71 -27.58 22.98
N ASN A 16 5.07 -26.85 21.91
CA ASN A 16 6.49 -26.66 21.55
C ASN A 16 6.93 -25.18 21.47
N ALA A 17 7.82 -24.76 22.39
CA ALA A 17 8.37 -23.40 22.48
C ALA A 17 9.15 -22.94 21.22
N GLY A 18 9.67 -23.88 20.42
CA GLY A 18 10.31 -23.57 19.13
C GLY A 18 9.35 -22.99 18.09
N PHE A 19 8.08 -23.41 18.10
CA PHE A 19 7.08 -22.99 17.12
C PHE A 19 6.65 -21.53 17.32
N ILE A 20 6.50 -21.09 18.58
CA ILE A 20 6.15 -19.70 18.93
C ILE A 20 7.21 -18.71 18.43
N ASN A 21 8.49 -19.08 18.53
CA ASN A 21 9.58 -18.24 18.03
C ASN A 21 9.51 -18.08 16.51
N ILE A 22 9.27 -19.15 15.75
CA ILE A 22 9.17 -19.08 14.28
C ILE A 22 7.97 -18.23 13.84
N PHE A 23 6.81 -18.40 14.50
CA PHE A 23 5.60 -17.63 14.21
C PHE A 23 5.82 -16.12 14.38
N ARG A 24 6.53 -15.71 15.44
CA ARG A 24 6.89 -14.30 15.67
C ARG A 24 7.71 -13.70 14.52
N HIS A 25 8.72 -14.44 14.03
CA HIS A 25 9.56 -13.95 12.92
C HIS A 25 8.79 -13.87 11.61
N PHE A 26 7.87 -14.81 11.35
CA PHE A 26 7.01 -14.78 10.16
C PHE A 26 6.09 -13.55 10.17
N PHE A 27 5.44 -13.26 11.30
CA PHE A 27 4.59 -12.07 11.41
C PHE A 27 5.41 -10.78 11.27
N LEU A 28 6.60 -10.72 11.86
CA LEU A 28 7.50 -9.57 11.74
C LEU A 28 7.93 -9.35 10.29
N MET A 29 8.27 -10.41 9.55
CA MET A 29 8.60 -10.32 8.13
C MET A 29 7.44 -9.78 7.29
N LEU A 30 6.21 -10.28 7.50
CA LEU A 30 5.02 -9.77 6.80
C LEU A 30 4.75 -8.30 7.13
N LEU A 31 4.93 -7.90 8.39
CA LEU A 31 4.79 -6.53 8.84
C LEU A 31 5.85 -5.62 8.18
N THR A 32 7.12 -6.02 8.17
CA THR A 32 8.19 -5.26 7.53
C THR A 32 7.96 -5.12 6.02
N LEU A 33 7.55 -6.19 5.33
CA LEU A 33 7.21 -6.11 3.90
C LEU A 33 6.06 -5.14 3.61
N GLY A 34 5.04 -5.13 4.46
CA GLY A 34 3.92 -4.19 4.35
C GLY A 34 4.34 -2.74 4.63
N LEU A 35 5.18 -2.53 5.64
CA LEU A 35 5.68 -1.20 6.00
C LEU A 35 6.59 -0.61 4.91
N ASP A 36 7.52 -1.40 4.37
CA ASP A 36 8.44 -0.98 3.32
C ASP A 36 7.68 -0.52 2.06
N SER A 37 6.72 -1.33 1.60
CA SER A 37 5.88 -0.97 0.45
C SER A 37 5.01 0.27 0.71
N SER A 38 4.48 0.44 1.93
CA SER A 38 3.67 1.61 2.28
C SER A 38 4.52 2.88 2.31
N PHE A 39 5.75 2.80 2.83
CA PHE A 39 6.69 3.91 2.84
C PHE A 39 7.08 4.34 1.43
N GLY A 40 7.38 3.38 0.55
CA GLY A 40 7.64 3.66 -0.86
C GLY A 40 6.46 4.37 -1.56
N GLY A 41 5.23 3.96 -1.28
CA GLY A 41 4.03 4.62 -1.78
C GLY A 41 3.86 6.05 -1.28
N SER A 42 4.03 6.28 0.03
CA SER A 42 3.93 7.62 0.61
C SER A 42 5.03 8.57 0.11
N GLU A 43 6.28 8.09 -0.01
CA GLU A 43 7.39 8.89 -0.53
C GLU A 43 7.17 9.30 -2.00
N ALA A 44 6.60 8.42 -2.82
CA ALA A 44 6.23 8.73 -4.20
C ALA A 44 5.17 9.85 -4.27
N ILE A 45 4.14 9.78 -3.42
CA ILE A 45 3.09 10.81 -3.34
C ILE A 45 3.66 12.15 -2.84
N ILE A 46 4.50 12.11 -1.79
CA ILE A 46 5.15 13.31 -1.25
C ILE A 46 6.04 13.96 -2.30
N THR A 47 6.78 13.15 -3.06
CA THR A 47 7.66 13.63 -4.12
C THR A 47 6.86 14.26 -5.26
N ALA A 48 5.81 13.58 -5.75
CA ALA A 48 4.96 14.09 -6.83
C ALA A 48 4.28 15.43 -6.44
N LEU A 49 3.75 15.53 -5.22
CA LEU A 49 3.13 16.76 -4.74
C LEU A 49 4.14 17.88 -4.46
N SER A 50 5.37 17.51 -4.06
CA SER A 50 6.46 18.47 -3.88
C SER A 50 7.00 19.03 -5.19
N ASP A 51 6.84 18.30 -6.30
CA ASP A 51 7.26 18.72 -7.63
C ASP A 51 6.27 19.75 -8.23
N GLU A 52 4.96 19.50 -8.07
CA GLU A 52 3.91 20.38 -8.61
C GLU A 52 3.76 21.70 -7.82
N PHE A 53 4.01 21.70 -6.51
CA PHE A 53 3.82 22.88 -5.65
C PHE A 53 5.12 23.34 -4.98
N PRO A 54 5.92 24.21 -5.64
CA PRO A 54 7.19 24.71 -5.08
C PRO A 54 7.02 25.54 -3.79
N LEU A 55 5.83 26.10 -3.55
CA LEU A 55 5.49 26.83 -2.32
C LEU A 55 5.36 25.90 -1.09
N LEU A 56 4.90 24.66 -1.28
CA LEU A 56 4.74 23.68 -0.19
C LEU A 56 6.07 23.09 0.27
N LYS A 57 7.13 23.20 -0.54
CA LYS A 57 8.48 22.69 -0.24
C LYS A 57 9.11 23.32 1.01
N ARG A 58 8.66 24.50 1.45
CA ARG A 58 9.24 25.20 2.61
C ARG A 58 8.72 24.69 3.96
N HIS A 59 7.58 24.01 4.01
CA HIS A 59 6.95 23.48 5.24
C HIS A 59 6.62 21.99 5.09
N ARG A 60 7.61 21.19 4.66
CA ARG A 60 7.42 19.76 4.37
C ARG A 60 6.88 18.97 5.57
N GLU A 61 7.32 19.31 6.78
CA GLU A 61 6.92 18.62 8.01
C GLU A 61 5.41 18.73 8.28
N TYR A 62 4.82 19.91 8.07
CA TYR A 62 3.38 20.10 8.22
C TYR A 62 2.58 19.35 7.15
N PHE A 63 3.06 19.34 5.92
CA PHE A 63 2.40 18.64 4.82
C PHE A 63 2.34 17.13 5.08
N VAL A 64 3.47 16.53 5.50
CA VAL A 64 3.55 15.12 5.85
C VAL A 64 2.64 14.80 7.04
N GLY A 65 2.62 15.65 8.08
CA GLY A 65 1.73 15.48 9.23
C GLY A 65 0.24 15.47 8.85
N ILE A 66 -0.19 16.37 7.96
CA ILE A 66 -1.57 16.40 7.46
C ILE A 66 -1.90 15.14 6.66
N LEU A 67 -1.00 14.73 5.76
CA LEU A 67 -1.16 13.53 4.94
C LEU A 67 -1.34 12.27 5.81
N PHE A 68 -0.46 12.05 6.79
CA PHE A 68 -0.59 10.92 7.74
C PHE A 68 -1.87 11.00 8.59
N THR A 69 -2.30 12.21 8.97
CA THR A 69 -3.56 12.38 9.70
C THR A 69 -4.76 11.92 8.87
N VAL A 70 -4.80 12.28 7.58
CA VAL A 70 -5.83 11.81 6.64
C VAL A 70 -5.78 10.28 6.49
N TYR A 71 -4.59 9.70 6.34
CA TYR A 71 -4.42 8.23 6.31
C TYR A 71 -4.97 7.54 7.56
N MET A 72 -4.78 8.13 8.74
CA MET A 72 -5.32 7.59 10.01
C MET A 72 -6.85 7.57 10.02
N PHE A 73 -7.52 8.64 9.55
CA PHE A 73 -8.99 8.66 9.48
C PHE A 73 -9.54 7.59 8.53
N ILE A 74 -8.90 7.42 7.37
CA ILE A 74 -9.29 6.40 6.39
C ILE A 74 -9.06 5.00 6.95
N GLY A 75 -7.94 4.78 7.65
CA GLY A 75 -7.66 3.53 8.35
C GLY A 75 -8.73 3.18 9.39
N ILE A 76 -9.21 4.17 10.15
CA ILE A 76 -10.31 3.96 11.12
C ILE A 76 -11.61 3.58 10.41
N ALA A 77 -11.93 4.19 9.26
CA ALA A 77 -13.12 3.83 8.48
C ALA A 77 -13.07 2.37 8.00
N ILE A 78 -11.88 1.91 7.59
CA ILE A 78 -11.62 0.54 7.15
C ILE A 78 -11.69 -0.48 8.30
N CYS A 79 -11.37 -0.09 9.53
CA CYS A 79 -11.43 -0.97 10.70
C CYS A 79 -12.86 -1.21 11.22
N THR A 80 -13.87 -0.55 10.65
CA THR A 80 -15.27 -0.71 11.07
C THR A 80 -15.86 -2.05 10.59
N LYS A 81 -16.96 -2.54 11.20
CA LYS A 81 -17.61 -3.82 10.84
C LYS A 81 -17.96 -3.98 9.34
N GLY A 82 -18.19 -2.86 8.64
CA GLY A 82 -18.44 -2.83 7.18
C GLY A 82 -17.19 -2.67 6.32
N GLY A 83 -16.00 -2.58 6.92
CA GLY A 83 -14.75 -2.25 6.25
C GLY A 83 -14.30 -3.26 5.19
N ILE A 84 -14.65 -4.54 5.35
CA ILE A 84 -14.28 -5.57 4.38
C ILE A 84 -14.83 -5.28 2.98
N LEU A 85 -16.04 -4.73 2.91
CA LEU A 85 -16.66 -4.33 1.65
C LEU A 85 -15.90 -3.14 1.08
N ILE A 86 -15.74 -2.07 1.87
CA ILE A 86 -15.06 -0.82 1.48
C ILE A 86 -13.66 -1.10 0.93
N MET A 87 -12.92 -2.02 1.55
CA MET A 87 -11.60 -2.46 1.07
C MET A 87 -11.65 -3.14 -0.29
N GLU A 88 -12.63 -4.01 -0.52
CA GLU A 88 -12.78 -4.69 -1.82
C GLU A 88 -13.09 -3.69 -2.93
N TRP A 89 -13.99 -2.73 -2.68
CA TRP A 89 -14.27 -1.64 -3.62
C TRP A 89 -13.01 -0.82 -3.91
N LEU A 90 -12.24 -0.45 -2.89
CA LEU A 90 -11.03 0.36 -3.03
C LEU A 90 -9.94 -0.35 -3.85
N ILE A 91 -9.74 -1.65 -3.63
CA ILE A 91 -8.71 -2.43 -4.34
C ILE A 91 -9.10 -2.66 -5.80
N VAL A 92 -10.35 -3.06 -6.07
CA VAL A 92 -10.81 -3.42 -7.42
C VAL A 92 -11.04 -2.17 -8.28
N TYR A 93 -11.69 -1.13 -7.73
CA TYR A 93 -12.01 0.06 -8.51
C TYR A 93 -10.91 1.12 -8.46
N GLY A 94 -10.21 1.28 -7.34
CA GLY A 94 -9.16 2.28 -7.20
C GLY A 94 -7.87 1.90 -7.94
N THR A 95 -7.28 0.76 -7.57
CA THR A 95 -5.94 0.40 -8.04
C THR A 95 -5.96 -0.22 -9.43
N SER A 96 -6.89 -1.16 -9.71
CA SER A 96 -6.85 -1.92 -10.98
C SER A 96 -7.18 -1.06 -12.21
N TRP A 97 -8.28 -0.30 -12.18
CA TRP A 97 -8.65 0.55 -13.32
C TRP A 97 -7.69 1.73 -13.51
N GLY A 98 -7.25 2.35 -12.41
CA GLY A 98 -6.29 3.46 -12.45
C GLY A 98 -4.94 3.06 -13.05
N LEU A 99 -4.36 1.94 -12.60
CA LEU A 99 -3.07 1.46 -13.13
C LEU A 99 -3.17 1.03 -14.60
N LEU A 100 -4.26 0.38 -15.01
CA LEU A 100 -4.42 -0.04 -16.41
C LEU A 100 -4.45 1.15 -17.36
N ILE A 101 -5.19 2.20 -17.02
CA ILE A 101 -5.27 3.42 -17.84
C ILE A 101 -3.92 4.15 -17.86
N ALA A 102 -3.24 4.25 -16.72
CA ALA A 102 -1.93 4.89 -16.62
C ALA A 102 -0.88 4.20 -17.51
N VAL A 103 -0.72 2.88 -17.39
CA VAL A 103 0.26 2.11 -18.18
C VAL A 103 -0.09 2.11 -19.66
N PHE A 104 -1.37 2.06 -20.02
CA PHE A 104 -1.81 2.19 -21.42
C PHE A 104 -1.43 3.55 -22.02
N CYS A 105 -1.62 4.63 -21.26
CA CYS A 105 -1.20 5.96 -21.68
C CYS A 105 0.34 6.05 -21.84
N GLU A 106 1.10 5.57 -20.84
CA GLU A 106 2.57 5.57 -20.90
C GLU A 106 3.10 4.80 -22.12
N THR A 107 2.55 3.61 -22.39
CA THR A 107 2.98 2.80 -23.55
C THR A 107 2.64 3.44 -24.89
N ILE A 108 1.49 4.13 -25.02
CA ILE A 108 1.17 4.91 -26.22
C ILE A 108 2.15 6.08 -26.38
N VAL A 109 2.39 6.85 -25.31
CA VAL A 109 3.32 7.99 -25.34
C VAL A 109 4.72 7.54 -25.74
N ILE A 110 5.21 6.45 -25.17
CA ILE A 110 6.53 5.89 -25.52
C ILE A 110 6.56 5.47 -26.98
N SER A 111 5.55 4.73 -27.44
CA SER A 111 5.52 4.20 -28.81
C SER A 111 5.42 5.29 -29.88
N PHE A 112 4.68 6.39 -29.62
CA PHE A 112 4.51 7.50 -30.56
C PHE A 112 5.60 8.57 -30.48
N ILE A 113 6.08 8.94 -29.28
CA ILE A 113 7.05 10.04 -29.11
C ILE A 113 8.49 9.52 -29.20
N TYR A 114 8.80 8.38 -28.57
CA TYR A 114 10.16 7.83 -28.59
C TYR A 114 10.45 7.00 -29.85
N GLY A 115 9.43 6.32 -30.40
CA GLY A 115 9.56 5.58 -31.66
C GLY A 115 9.79 6.49 -32.88
N HIS A 116 9.34 7.75 -32.84
CA HIS A 116 9.53 8.72 -33.92
C HIS A 116 10.92 9.40 -33.90
N CYS A 117 11.74 9.09 -32.90
CA CYS A 117 13.10 9.61 -32.72
C CYS A 117 14.22 8.57 -32.96
N THR A 118 13.90 7.38 -33.48
CA THR A 118 14.87 6.39 -34.00
C THR A 118 14.65 6.21 -35.49
#